data_AF-G5B9C7-F1
#
_entry.id   AF-G5B9C7-F1
#
_cell.length_a   1.000
_cell.length_b   1.000
_cell.length_c   1.000
_cell.angle_alpha   90.00
_cell.angle_beta   90.00
_cell.angle_gamma   90.00
#
_symmetry.space_group_name_H-M   'P 1'
#
loop_
_entity.id
_entity.type
_entity.pdbx_description
1 polymer ?
#
loop_
_entity_poly.entity_id
_entity_poly.type
_entity_poly.pdbx_seq_one_letter_code
_entity_poly.pdbx_strand_id
1 'polypeptide(L)'
;MPWFKGWKVTHKDGHASGTTLPEALDCIQLTSLCSCPSSMSTKLMVLVPVGQVETCVLKPAMAVTFTPVNVTAEVKSVEMHHEVLSEALPGNNVGFNIKNISVKDVCHGNVAGDSKNDLPMEAASFPPQMIPNHLGQISAGYAPELDCHTAHITCKFAELKEKIAHQSGKKLEAGPKFLKSGDAAIIDVVPGKPTCI
;
A
#
# COMPACT_ATOMS: atom_id res chain seq x y z
N MET A 1 -31.11 -27.19 6.91
CA MET A 1 -30.05 -27.80 7.73
C MET A 1 -30.47 -27.76 9.20
N PRO A 2 -31.12 -28.82 9.74
CA PRO A 2 -31.69 -28.78 11.08
C PRO A 2 -30.65 -28.73 12.22
N TRP A 3 -29.38 -29.05 11.93
CA TRP A 3 -28.28 -29.01 12.90
C TRP A 3 -27.61 -27.64 13.02
N PHE A 4 -27.75 -26.77 12.01
CA PHE A 4 -27.12 -25.44 12.01
C PHE A 4 -28.05 -24.41 12.63
N LYS A 5 -27.63 -23.81 13.75
CA LYS A 5 -28.43 -22.84 14.53
C LYS A 5 -28.11 -21.38 14.22
N GLY A 6 -27.32 -21.14 13.17
CA GLY A 6 -26.78 -19.82 12.85
C GLY A 6 -25.38 -19.58 13.42
N TRP A 7 -24.80 -18.46 13.03
CA TRP A 7 -23.51 -17.95 13.48
C TRP A 7 -23.74 -16.77 14.45
N LYS A 8 -22.74 -16.50 15.29
CA LYS A 8 -22.71 -15.35 16.21
C LYS A 8 -21.31 -14.74 16.21
N VAL A 9 -21.22 -13.43 16.12
CA VAL A 9 -19.95 -12.67 16.16
C VAL A 9 -20.05 -11.59 17.24
N THR A 10 -18.96 -11.39 17.97
CA THR A 10 -18.81 -10.34 18.98
C THR A 10 -17.84 -9.28 18.45
N HIS A 11 -18.36 -8.11 18.08
CA HIS A 11 -17.56 -6.94 17.73
C HIS A 11 -17.34 -6.06 18.95
N LYS A 12 -16.38 -5.13 18.86
CA LYS A 12 -16.17 -4.12 19.90
C LYS A 12 -17.39 -3.20 20.07
N ASP A 13 -18.15 -2.99 19.00
CA ASP A 13 -19.31 -2.07 18.96
C ASP A 13 -20.67 -2.78 19.01
N GLY A 14 -20.71 -4.12 19.13
CA GLY A 14 -21.97 -4.87 19.22
C GLY A 14 -21.88 -6.37 18.91
N HIS A 15 -22.98 -7.09 19.16
CA HIS A 15 -23.12 -8.50 18.81
C HIS A 15 -23.94 -8.66 17.53
N ALA A 16 -23.47 -9.48 16.60
CA ALA A 16 -24.18 -9.83 15.37
C ALA A 16 -24.49 -11.32 15.33
N SER A 17 -25.62 -11.70 14.75
CA SER A 17 -25.99 -13.11 14.55
C SER A 17 -26.83 -13.26 13.29
N GLY A 18 -26.67 -14.38 12.60
CA GLY A 18 -27.41 -14.68 11.39
C GLY A 18 -27.38 -16.16 11.05
N THR A 19 -28.06 -16.52 9.97
CA THR A 19 -28.18 -17.89 9.48
C THR A 19 -27.75 -18.05 8.04
N THR A 20 -27.60 -16.93 7.32
CA THR A 20 -27.21 -16.93 5.92
C THR A 20 -25.83 -16.29 5.72
N LEU A 21 -25.21 -16.58 4.57
CA LEU A 21 -23.93 -15.98 4.18
C LEU A 21 -24.06 -14.49 3.86
N PRO A 22 -25.11 -14.00 3.16
CA PRO A 22 -25.30 -12.56 2.95
C PRO A 22 -25.41 -11.78 4.27
N GLU A 23 -26.17 -12.30 5.25
CA GLU A 23 -26.24 -11.69 6.59
C GLU A 23 -24.86 -11.60 7.27
N ALA A 24 -23.99 -12.59 7.03
CA ALA A 24 -22.64 -12.58 7.57
C ALA A 24 -21.76 -11.53 6.87
N LEU A 25 -21.93 -11.34 5.57
CA LEU A 25 -21.23 -10.32 4.78
C LEU A 25 -21.68 -8.91 5.15
N ASP A 26 -22.99 -8.71 5.35
CA ASP A 26 -23.56 -7.42 5.77
C ASP A 26 -23.11 -7.01 7.19
N CYS A 27 -22.75 -7.98 8.03
CA CYS A 27 -22.23 -7.74 9.38
C CYS A 27 -20.73 -7.43 9.41
N ILE A 28 -20.03 -7.49 8.27
CA ILE A 28 -18.63 -7.06 8.20
C ILE A 28 -18.61 -5.54 8.39
N GLN A 29 -18.07 -5.10 9.52
CA GLN A 29 -17.84 -3.68 9.77
C GLN A 29 -16.87 -3.13 8.72
N LEU A 30 -17.34 -2.23 7.88
CA LEU A 30 -16.47 -1.50 6.96
C LEU A 30 -15.47 -0.68 7.77
N THR A 31 -14.18 -0.88 7.49
CA THR A 31 -13.15 -0.03 8.07
C THR A 31 -13.30 1.36 7.46
N SER A 32 -13.32 2.40 8.28
CA SER A 32 -13.34 3.75 7.75
C SER A 32 -12.02 3.97 6.98
N LEU A 33 -12.13 4.24 5.68
CA LEU A 33 -10.99 4.60 4.83
C LEU A 33 -10.35 5.95 5.24
N CYS A 34 -11.00 6.69 6.16
CA CYS A 34 -10.72 8.07 6.51
C CYS A 34 -10.49 8.32 8.02
N SER A 35 -10.00 7.34 8.79
CA SER A 35 -9.66 7.56 10.21
C SER A 35 -8.19 7.28 10.48
N CYS A 36 -7.30 8.09 9.89
CA CYS A 36 -6.01 8.34 10.53
C CYS A 36 -6.27 9.22 11.77
N PRO A 37 -5.88 8.78 12.98
CA PRO A 37 -5.88 9.65 14.14
C PRO A 37 -4.89 10.79 13.89
N SER A 38 -5.30 12.00 14.29
CA SER A 38 -4.49 13.22 14.34
C SER A 38 -2.98 12.96 14.52
N SER A 39 -2.18 13.45 13.55
CA SER A 39 -0.70 13.41 13.45
C SER A 39 -0.03 12.31 12.61
N MET A 40 -0.61 11.92 11.48
CA MET A 40 0.20 11.53 10.32
C MET A 40 -0.33 12.18 9.06
N SER A 41 0.58 12.88 8.39
CA SER A 41 0.36 13.67 7.20
C SER A 41 -0.13 12.80 6.03
N THR A 42 -0.86 13.44 5.13
CA THR A 42 -1.65 12.84 4.07
C THR A 42 -0.77 12.29 2.93
N LYS A 43 -0.49 10.99 2.89
CA LYS A 43 0.03 10.38 1.66
C LYS A 43 -1.10 10.34 0.63
N LEU A 44 -0.96 11.00 -0.52
CA LEU A 44 -1.78 10.70 -1.71
C LEU A 44 -0.97 9.72 -2.56
N MET A 45 -1.51 8.52 -2.78
CA MET A 45 -0.99 7.54 -3.75
C MET A 45 -2.01 7.42 -4.88
N VAL A 46 -1.69 7.97 -6.05
CA VAL A 46 -2.44 7.76 -7.29
C VAL A 46 -1.47 7.30 -8.38
N LEU A 47 -1.82 6.22 -9.07
CA LEU A 47 -1.11 5.67 -10.23
C LEU A 47 -1.57 6.33 -11.55
N VAL A 48 -0.68 6.51 -12.52
CA VAL A 48 -0.86 7.37 -13.71
C VAL A 48 -1.50 6.66 -14.91
N PRO A 49 -2.19 7.37 -15.82
CA PRO A 49 -3.17 8.43 -15.59
C PRO A 49 -4.55 7.80 -15.33
N VAL A 50 -4.58 6.50 -15.05
CA VAL A 50 -5.72 5.74 -14.53
C VAL A 50 -5.18 4.99 -13.32
N GLY A 51 -5.76 5.22 -12.16
CA GLY A 51 -5.28 4.63 -10.92
C GLY A 51 -6.33 4.65 -9.83
N GLN A 52 -6.11 3.80 -8.84
CA GLN A 52 -6.89 3.83 -7.61
C GLN A 52 -6.40 4.95 -6.71
N VAL A 53 -7.33 5.69 -6.13
CA VAL A 53 -7.04 6.66 -5.08
C VAL A 53 -6.97 5.91 -3.75
N GLU A 54 -5.82 5.85 -3.09
CA GLU A 54 -5.68 5.04 -1.87
C GLU A 54 -6.16 5.74 -0.59
N THR A 55 -5.75 6.98 -0.37
CA THR A 55 -5.75 7.56 1.00
C THR A 55 -6.17 9.03 1.06
N CYS A 56 -6.46 9.68 -0.06
CA CYS A 56 -6.76 11.12 -0.11
C CYS A 56 -7.83 11.45 -1.16
N VAL A 57 -8.18 12.73 -1.29
CA VAL A 57 -9.14 13.21 -2.31
C VAL A 57 -8.36 13.86 -3.45
N LEU A 58 -8.65 13.46 -4.70
CA LEU A 58 -8.06 14.05 -5.90
C LEU A 58 -9.08 15.00 -6.56
N LYS A 59 -8.70 16.24 -6.79
CA LYS A 59 -9.56 17.26 -7.42
C LYS A 59 -8.88 17.90 -8.64
N PRO A 60 -9.67 18.35 -9.62
CA PRO A 60 -9.18 19.29 -10.63
C PRO A 60 -8.53 20.53 -9.99
N ALA A 61 -7.55 21.12 -10.69
CA ALA A 61 -6.71 22.23 -10.26
C ALA A 61 -5.77 21.97 -9.06
N MET A 62 -5.65 20.71 -8.61
CA MET A 62 -4.63 20.33 -7.64
C MET A 62 -3.26 20.18 -8.31
N ALA A 63 -2.20 20.61 -7.61
CA ALA A 63 -0.83 20.38 -8.04
C ALA A 63 -0.33 19.06 -7.45
N VAL A 64 -0.10 18.08 -8.30
CA VAL A 64 0.39 16.74 -7.92
C VAL A 64 1.85 16.58 -8.31
N THR A 65 2.62 15.93 -7.45
CA THR A 65 4.02 15.57 -7.71
C THR A 65 4.14 14.06 -7.85
N PHE A 66 4.84 13.64 -8.91
CA PHE A 66 5.14 12.26 -9.22
C PHE A 66 6.49 11.87 -8.65
N THR A 67 6.50 10.87 -7.79
CA THR A 67 7.70 10.30 -7.18
C THR A 67 7.90 8.88 -7.70
N PRO A 68 9.13 8.43 -8.02
CA PRO A 68 10.44 9.03 -7.71
C PRO A 68 10.96 10.07 -8.70
N VAL A 69 10.26 10.34 -9.80
CA VAL A 69 10.75 11.24 -10.87
C VAL A 69 10.79 12.73 -10.48
N ASN A 70 10.16 13.10 -9.36
CA ASN A 70 10.05 14.46 -8.83
C ASN A 70 9.51 15.48 -9.87
N VAL A 71 8.49 15.06 -10.64
CA VAL A 71 7.83 15.91 -11.62
C VAL A 71 6.53 16.44 -11.02
N THR A 72 6.36 17.75 -10.96
CA THR A 72 5.12 18.38 -10.47
C THR A 72 4.27 18.87 -11.64
N ALA A 73 2.97 18.64 -11.58
CA ALA A 73 2.03 19.17 -12.55
C ALA A 73 0.60 19.36 -12.00
N GLU A 74 -0.20 20.11 -12.75
CA GLU A 74 -1.57 20.46 -12.38
C GLU A 74 -2.58 19.52 -13.04
N VAL A 75 -3.49 18.98 -12.22
CA VAL A 75 -4.60 18.14 -12.66
C VAL A 75 -5.66 19.02 -13.36
N LYS A 76 -5.98 18.72 -14.61
CA LYS A 76 -7.03 19.42 -15.38
C LYS A 76 -8.43 18.89 -15.10
N SER A 77 -8.58 17.58 -15.16
CA SER A 77 -9.85 16.88 -15.04
C SER A 77 -9.61 15.52 -14.42
N VAL A 78 -10.63 15.01 -13.73
CA VAL A 78 -10.68 13.67 -13.16
C VAL A 78 -11.92 13.01 -13.74
N GLU A 79 -11.80 11.78 -14.19
CA GLU A 79 -12.83 11.03 -14.92
C GLU A 79 -12.95 9.62 -14.36
N MET A 80 -14.17 9.12 -14.20
CA MET A 80 -14.45 7.75 -13.82
C MET A 80 -15.52 7.21 -14.78
N HIS A 81 -15.25 6.12 -15.48
CA HIS A 81 -16.19 5.52 -16.44
C HIS A 81 -16.81 6.50 -17.45
N HIS A 82 -16.00 7.39 -18.03
CA HIS A 82 -16.41 8.45 -18.98
C HIS A 82 -17.25 9.60 -18.41
N GLU A 83 -17.37 9.70 -17.08
CA GLU A 83 -17.99 10.83 -16.41
C GLU A 83 -16.92 11.69 -15.73
N VAL A 84 -17.05 13.01 -15.84
CA VAL A 84 -16.13 13.95 -15.18
C VAL A 84 -16.56 14.12 -13.73
N LEU A 85 -15.62 13.87 -12.81
CA LEU A 85 -15.81 14.03 -11.38
C LEU A 85 -15.32 15.40 -10.90
N SER A 86 -16.06 15.99 -9.96
CA SER A 86 -15.61 17.19 -9.22
C SER A 86 -14.51 16.85 -8.21
N GLU A 87 -14.55 15.64 -7.65
CA GLU A 87 -13.55 15.08 -6.76
C GLU A 87 -13.59 13.55 -6.81
N ALA A 88 -12.44 12.91 -6.67
CA ALA A 88 -12.32 11.47 -6.52
C ALA A 88 -11.93 11.12 -5.08
N LEU A 89 -12.68 10.20 -4.48
CA LEU A 89 -12.50 9.78 -3.09
C LEU A 89 -11.63 8.51 -3.01
N PRO A 90 -11.09 8.17 -1.84
CA PRO A 90 -10.42 6.89 -1.62
C PRO A 90 -11.25 5.69 -2.11
N GLY A 91 -10.61 4.75 -2.81
CA GLY A 91 -11.21 3.58 -3.44
C GLY A 91 -11.73 3.81 -4.87
N ASN A 92 -11.76 5.05 -5.38
CA ASN A 92 -12.20 5.30 -6.76
C ASN A 92 -11.06 4.97 -7.73
N ASN A 93 -11.40 4.23 -8.79
CA ASN A 93 -10.51 4.01 -9.93
C ASN A 93 -10.76 5.11 -10.96
N VAL A 94 -9.87 6.09 -11.05
CA VAL A 94 -10.09 7.30 -11.84
C VAL A 94 -9.00 7.50 -12.86
N GLY A 95 -9.41 7.95 -14.04
CA GLY A 95 -8.55 8.60 -15.01
C GLY A 95 -8.36 10.07 -14.64
N PHE A 96 -7.19 10.66 -14.83
CA PHE A 96 -7.03 12.11 -14.67
C PHE A 96 -6.04 12.70 -15.67
N ASN A 97 -6.38 13.89 -16.18
CA ASN A 97 -5.62 14.60 -17.19
C ASN A 97 -4.71 15.63 -16.54
N ILE A 98 -3.50 15.80 -17.06
CA ILE A 98 -2.45 16.63 -16.45
C ILE A 98 -1.81 17.52 -17.52
N LYS A 99 -1.49 18.77 -17.17
CA LYS A 99 -0.74 19.67 -18.06
C LYS A 99 0.76 19.37 -18.05
N ASN A 100 1.39 19.53 -19.22
CA ASN A 100 2.85 19.66 -19.35
C ASN A 100 3.67 18.45 -18.90
N ILE A 101 3.08 17.25 -18.90
CA ILE A 101 3.78 15.99 -18.67
C ILE A 101 3.64 15.13 -19.92
N SER A 102 4.76 14.54 -20.38
CA SER A 102 4.73 13.53 -21.42
C SER A 102 4.64 12.12 -20.83
N VAL A 103 4.17 11.16 -21.63
CA VAL A 103 4.13 9.73 -21.26
C VAL A 103 5.52 9.16 -20.95
N LYS A 104 6.60 9.86 -21.35
CA LYS A 104 7.97 9.44 -21.06
C LYS A 104 8.46 9.89 -19.68
N ASP A 105 7.86 10.93 -19.12
CA ASP A 105 8.30 11.53 -17.86
C ASP A 105 7.71 10.79 -16.66
N VAL A 106 6.61 10.07 -16.85
CA VAL A 106 5.89 9.35 -15.80
C VAL A 106 5.51 7.96 -16.28
N CYS A 107 5.83 6.95 -15.48
CA CYS A 107 5.60 5.55 -15.82
C CYS A 107 4.77 4.83 -14.74
N HIS A 108 4.31 3.63 -15.08
CA HIS A 108 3.69 2.71 -14.13
C HIS A 108 4.63 2.43 -12.95
N GLY A 109 4.08 2.40 -11.73
CA GLY A 109 4.85 2.32 -10.49
C GLY A 109 5.22 3.67 -9.88
N ASN A 110 5.02 4.79 -10.58
CA ASN A 110 5.16 6.12 -9.99
C ASN A 110 3.95 6.45 -9.12
N VAL A 111 4.20 7.19 -8.04
CA VAL A 111 3.21 7.59 -7.05
C VAL A 111 2.97 9.09 -7.19
N ALA A 112 1.72 9.48 -7.44
CA ALA A 112 1.30 10.88 -7.46
C ALA A 112 0.78 11.29 -6.08
N GLY A 113 1.35 12.34 -5.50
CA GLY A 113 0.89 12.93 -4.25
C GLY A 113 0.63 14.43 -4.35
N ASP A 114 -0.10 15.01 -3.39
CA ASP A 114 -0.33 16.46 -3.35
C ASP A 114 0.99 17.17 -3.04
N SER A 115 1.33 18.16 -3.86
CA SER A 115 2.59 18.91 -3.72
C SER A 115 2.64 19.75 -2.45
N LYS A 116 1.48 20.06 -1.88
CA LYS A 116 1.35 20.92 -0.68
C LYS A 116 1.19 20.11 0.60
N ASN A 117 0.86 18.84 0.50
CA ASN A 117 0.44 18.04 1.66
C ASN A 117 1.10 16.67 1.61
N ASP A 118 2.19 16.54 2.37
CA ASP A 118 3.04 15.35 2.50
C ASP A 118 3.45 14.69 1.18
N LEU A 119 4.48 15.27 0.57
CA LEU A 119 5.03 14.80 -0.68
C LEU A 119 5.52 13.34 -0.58
N PRO A 120 5.12 12.46 -1.50
CA PRO A 120 5.70 11.12 -1.58
C PRO A 120 7.21 11.25 -1.85
N MET A 121 8.02 10.45 -1.14
CA MET A 121 9.48 10.49 -1.24
C MET A 121 10.04 9.18 -1.77
N GLU A 122 11.18 9.27 -2.46
CA GLU A 122 11.93 8.09 -2.89
C GLU A 122 12.47 7.32 -1.68
N ALA A 123 12.28 6.01 -1.67
CA ALA A 123 12.77 5.12 -0.63
C ALA A 123 14.20 4.69 -0.93
N ALA A 124 15.17 5.20 -0.15
CA ALA A 124 16.57 4.76 -0.24
C ALA A 124 16.76 3.35 0.35
N SER A 125 16.15 3.09 1.50
CA SER A 125 15.97 1.76 2.07
C SER A 125 14.73 1.76 2.95
N PHE A 126 14.16 0.58 3.16
CA PHE A 126 13.03 0.40 4.07
C PHE A 126 13.22 -0.90 4.86
N PRO A 127 12.82 -0.95 6.15
CA PRO A 127 12.98 -2.14 6.97
C PRO A 127 11.66 -2.95 7.09
N PRO A 128 11.21 -3.72 6.08
CA PRO A 128 9.96 -4.46 6.17
C PRO A 128 10.08 -5.66 7.12
N GLN A 129 8.94 -6.04 7.68
CA GLN A 129 8.75 -7.36 8.25
C GLN A 129 8.48 -8.37 7.12
N MET A 130 9.30 -9.41 7.02
CA MET A 130 9.18 -10.48 6.03
C MET A 130 8.97 -11.83 6.71
N ILE A 131 8.09 -12.63 6.13
CA ILE A 131 7.91 -14.04 6.46
C ILE A 131 8.25 -14.84 5.20
N PRO A 132 9.46 -15.42 5.10
CA PRO A 132 9.80 -16.27 3.97
C PRO A 132 8.87 -17.47 3.83
N ASN A 133 8.38 -17.69 2.61
CA ASN A 133 7.76 -18.93 2.18
C ASN A 133 8.54 -19.53 1.00
N HIS A 134 9.81 -19.87 1.24
CA HIS A 134 10.69 -20.48 0.26
C HIS A 134 11.34 -21.76 0.83
N LEU A 135 11.57 -22.76 -0.02
CA LEU A 135 12.14 -24.06 0.39
C LEU A 135 13.63 -24.00 0.76
N GLY A 136 14.30 -22.86 0.52
CA GLY A 136 15.74 -22.68 0.74
C GLY A 136 16.08 -21.90 2.01
N GLN A 137 17.25 -21.27 1.99
CA GLN A 137 17.69 -20.30 3.01
C GLN A 137 17.91 -18.94 2.34
N ILE A 138 17.37 -17.88 2.93
CA ILE A 138 17.63 -16.50 2.48
C ILE A 138 18.75 -15.94 3.33
N SER A 139 19.76 -15.37 2.69
CA SER A 139 20.88 -14.70 3.35
C SER A 139 20.94 -13.24 2.90
N ALA A 140 21.72 -12.42 3.63
CA ALA A 140 22.01 -11.06 3.20
C ALA A 140 22.64 -11.07 1.78
N GLY A 141 22.19 -10.15 0.94
CA GLY A 141 22.54 -10.07 -0.46
C GLY A 141 21.55 -10.75 -1.42
N TYR A 142 20.56 -11.49 -0.91
CA TYR A 142 19.48 -12.01 -1.74
C TYR A 142 18.72 -10.86 -2.42
N ALA A 143 18.43 -11.00 -3.71
CA ALA A 143 17.84 -9.94 -4.52
C ALA A 143 16.58 -10.43 -5.27
N PRO A 144 15.45 -10.59 -4.57
CA PRO A 144 14.19 -10.95 -5.21
C PRO A 144 13.53 -9.76 -5.91
N GLU A 145 12.55 -10.06 -6.76
CA GLU A 145 11.58 -9.09 -7.24
C GLU A 145 10.47 -8.92 -6.20
N LEU A 146 10.16 -7.67 -5.87
CA LEU A 146 9.07 -7.31 -4.97
C LEU A 146 8.01 -6.53 -5.75
N ASP A 147 6.77 -6.91 -5.50
CA ASP A 147 5.59 -6.14 -5.86
C ASP A 147 5.19 -5.26 -4.67
N CYS A 148 5.16 -3.95 -4.91
CA CYS A 148 4.67 -2.97 -3.94
C CYS A 148 3.70 -2.03 -4.66
N HIS A 149 2.43 -2.08 -4.29
CA HIS A 149 1.34 -1.44 -5.05
C HIS A 149 1.35 -1.91 -6.51
N THR A 150 1.84 -1.06 -7.41
CA THR A 150 1.99 -1.36 -8.84
C THR A 150 3.43 -1.28 -9.32
N ALA A 151 4.38 -0.98 -8.42
CA ALA A 151 5.79 -1.10 -8.69
C ALA A 151 6.22 -2.57 -8.58
N HIS A 152 6.85 -3.08 -9.64
CA HIS A 152 7.49 -4.39 -9.69
C HIS A 152 8.99 -4.17 -9.83
N ILE A 153 9.74 -4.37 -8.75
CA ILE A 153 11.13 -3.92 -8.65
C ILE A 153 12.00 -4.96 -7.95
N THR A 154 13.18 -5.22 -8.51
CA THR A 154 14.20 -6.02 -7.85
C THR A 154 14.76 -5.23 -6.67
N CYS A 155 14.69 -5.78 -5.46
CA CYS A 155 15.30 -5.16 -4.30
C CYS A 155 16.31 -6.11 -3.67
N LYS A 156 17.39 -5.56 -3.12
CA LYS A 156 18.42 -6.32 -2.42
C LYS A 156 18.16 -6.30 -0.92
N PHE A 157 18.23 -7.47 -0.30
CA PHE A 157 18.22 -7.59 1.16
C PHE A 157 19.62 -7.23 1.66
N ALA A 158 19.83 -5.98 2.02
CA ALA A 158 21.12 -5.46 2.43
C ALA A 158 21.57 -6.10 3.75
N GLU A 159 20.68 -6.16 4.73
CA GLU A 159 20.97 -6.70 6.06
C GLU A 159 19.75 -7.42 6.65
N LEU A 160 19.96 -8.56 7.30
CA LEU A 160 18.94 -9.20 8.11
C LEU A 160 19.05 -8.63 9.52
N LYS A 161 18.22 -7.65 9.87
CA LYS A 161 18.36 -6.90 11.14
C LYS A 161 17.97 -7.75 12.34
N GLU A 162 16.77 -8.33 12.32
CA GLU A 162 16.23 -9.02 13.48
C GLU A 162 15.35 -10.19 13.07
N LYS A 163 15.43 -11.30 13.80
CA LYS A 163 14.43 -12.37 13.76
C LYS A 163 13.40 -12.11 14.85
N ILE A 164 12.12 -12.19 14.51
CA ILE A 164 10.99 -11.93 15.39
C ILE A 164 10.04 -13.12 15.45
N ALA A 165 9.26 -13.21 16.52
CA ALA A 165 8.19 -14.19 16.64
C ALA A 165 6.96 -13.75 15.84
N HIS A 166 6.48 -14.59 14.92
CA HIS A 166 5.37 -14.29 14.00
C HIS A 166 4.11 -13.73 14.68
N GLN A 167 3.70 -14.30 15.82
CA GLN A 167 2.46 -13.92 16.50
C GLN A 167 2.60 -12.75 17.48
N SER A 168 3.77 -12.54 18.06
CA SER A 168 3.96 -11.56 19.15
C SER A 168 4.84 -10.37 18.79
N GLY A 169 5.51 -10.41 17.63
CA GLY A 169 6.46 -9.39 17.20
C GLY A 169 7.72 -9.29 18.07
N LYS A 170 7.86 -10.14 19.09
CA LYS A 170 9.01 -10.10 20.00
C LYS A 170 10.28 -10.53 19.28
N LYS A 171 11.35 -9.76 19.48
CA LYS A 171 12.70 -10.06 19.00
C LYS A 171 13.21 -11.37 19.60
N LEU A 172 13.65 -12.28 18.74
CA LEU A 172 14.23 -13.57 19.08
C LEU A 172 15.76 -13.54 18.93
N GLU A 173 16.25 -12.97 17.82
CA GLU A 173 17.67 -12.94 17.47
C GLU A 173 18.01 -11.63 16.77
N ALA A 174 19.20 -11.07 17.03
CA ALA A 174 19.73 -9.91 16.33
C ALA A 174 20.74 -10.38 15.27
N GLY A 175 20.65 -9.88 14.03
CA GLY A 175 21.59 -10.19 12.96
C GLY A 175 21.64 -11.66 12.54
N PRO A 176 20.52 -12.35 12.25
CA PRO A 176 20.56 -13.75 11.86
C PRO A 176 21.36 -13.94 10.56
N LYS A 177 22.15 -15.03 10.47
CA LYS A 177 22.96 -15.33 9.27
C LYS A 177 22.12 -15.73 8.06
N PHE A 178 21.00 -16.41 8.30
CA PHE A 178 20.06 -16.83 7.27
C PHE A 178 18.64 -16.95 7.85
N LEU A 179 17.63 -16.87 6.98
CA LEU A 179 16.22 -17.10 7.29
C LEU A 179 15.72 -18.37 6.59
N LYS A 180 14.86 -19.13 7.27
CA LYS A 180 14.18 -20.32 6.75
C LYS A 180 12.67 -20.10 6.69
N SER A 181 11.98 -20.94 5.93
CA SER A 181 10.51 -20.90 5.87
C SER A 181 9.88 -20.94 7.27
N GLY A 182 8.91 -20.06 7.50
CA GLY A 182 8.20 -19.93 8.79
C GLY A 182 8.88 -19.01 9.82
N ASP A 183 10.11 -18.54 9.55
CA ASP A 183 10.68 -17.45 10.33
C ASP A 183 9.97 -16.14 10.03
N ALA A 184 9.99 -15.19 10.97
CA ALA A 184 9.64 -13.80 10.69
C ALA A 184 10.85 -12.93 11.02
N ALA A 185 11.13 -11.93 10.18
CA ALA A 185 12.31 -11.09 10.36
C ALA A 185 12.07 -9.66 9.88
N ILE A 186 12.79 -8.72 10.48
CA ILE A 186 12.94 -7.35 9.97
C ILE A 186 14.22 -7.34 9.14
N ILE A 187 14.10 -6.92 7.89
CA ILE A 187 15.18 -6.94 6.90
C ILE A 187 15.39 -5.52 6.40
N ASP A 188 16.61 -5.08 6.20
CA ASP A 188 16.89 -3.84 5.48
C ASP A 188 16.86 -4.11 3.97
N VAL A 189 15.91 -3.52 3.27
CA VAL A 189 15.69 -3.72 1.83
C VAL A 189 16.04 -2.46 1.07
N VAL A 190 16.88 -2.61 0.05
CA VAL A 190 17.35 -1.52 -0.82
C VAL A 190 16.79 -1.76 -2.22
N PRO A 191 15.93 -0.88 -2.75
CA PRO A 191 15.46 -0.96 -4.13
C PRO A 191 16.61 -0.88 -5.13
N GLY A 192 16.59 -1.71 -6.18
CA GLY A 192 17.57 -1.65 -7.27
C GLY A 192 17.32 -0.51 -8.26
N LYS A 193 16.14 0.11 -8.21
CA LYS A 193 15.74 1.28 -9.01
C LYS A 193 15.05 2.30 -8.10
N PRO A 194 15.08 3.61 -8.46
CA PRO A 194 14.31 4.63 -7.76
C PRO A 194 12.84 4.18 -7.61
N THR A 195 12.31 4.24 -6.39
CA THR A 195 10.96 3.75 -6.04
C THR A 195 10.36 4.60 -4.94
N CYS A 196 9.04 4.78 -4.94
CA CYS A 196 8.29 5.34 -3.81
C CYS A 196 7.54 4.22 -3.07
N ILE A 197 7.66 4.16 -1.74
CA ILE A 197 7.02 3.17 -0.86
C ILE A 197 6.43 3.88 0.37
#